data_AF-A0A835XWE7-F1
#
_entry.id   AF-A0A835XWE7-F1
#
_cell.length_a   1.000
_cell.length_b   1.000
_cell.length_c   1.000
_cell.angle_alpha   90.00
_cell.angle_beta   90.00
_cell.angle_gamma   90.00
#
_symmetry.space_group_name_H-M   'P 1'
#
loop_
_entity.id
_entity.type
_entity.pdbx_description
1 polymer ?
#
loop_
_entity_poly.entity_id
_entity_poly.type
_entity_poly.pdbx_seq_one_letter_code
_entity_poly.pdbx_strand_id
1 'polypeptide(L)'
;MLRELRVVDLSCRNERRQVRRLAEGAAPNPGELVSPAAEKTAAEKAHLGALRTQRRAGYVFEPRVLAEGAAAGGQVAVLEWVLDELRLRDEPGALTPAMFTAAAKTGNVECMRWLVAHGCGLQGAEGAWAAAVESGCEAAVELLAELGCPRPAGGEPYLAAVQERYWHLPPLLSRLGVPAGPHGQLVSTVQIQQGRRLAAIKALERKLATHKPADLAEVTRRTAHSLRIGS
;
A
#
# COMPACT_ATOMS: atom_id res chain seq x y z
N MET A 1 -21.43 -22.40 13.00
CA MET A 1 -20.03 -22.01 13.23
C MET A 1 -19.00 -23.01 12.66
N LEU A 2 -19.01 -24.31 13.01
CA LEU A 2 -17.98 -25.26 12.52
C LEU A 2 -18.07 -25.61 11.02
N ARG A 3 -19.26 -25.54 10.40
CA ARG A 3 -19.43 -25.73 8.94
C ARG A 3 -18.90 -24.54 8.13
N GLU A 4 -19.20 -23.32 8.56
CA GLU A 4 -18.68 -22.07 7.98
C GLU A 4 -17.15 -22.03 8.02
N LEU A 5 -16.53 -22.33 9.18
CA LEU A 5 -15.07 -22.37 9.32
C LEU A 5 -14.41 -23.45 8.43
N ARG A 6 -15.07 -24.61 8.23
CA ARG A 6 -14.58 -25.65 7.30
C ARG A 6 -14.67 -25.21 5.84
N VAL A 7 -15.75 -24.52 5.44
CA VAL A 7 -15.92 -24.02 4.08
C VAL A 7 -14.87 -22.95 3.77
N VAL A 8 -14.58 -22.05 4.73
CA VAL A 8 -13.51 -21.05 4.60
C VAL A 8 -12.13 -21.70 4.50
N ASP A 9 -11.80 -22.69 5.34
CA ASP A 9 -10.52 -23.41 5.28
C ASP A 9 -10.35 -24.21 3.98
N LEU A 10 -11.42 -24.83 3.47
CA LEU A 10 -11.44 -25.51 2.17
C LEU A 10 -11.23 -24.53 1.00
N SER A 11 -11.86 -23.35 1.02
CA SER A 11 -11.67 -22.29 0.01
C SER A 11 -10.22 -21.82 -0.03
N CYS A 12 -9.65 -21.46 1.13
CA CYS A 12 -8.27 -20.99 1.23
C CYS A 12 -7.24 -22.06 0.85
N ARG A 13 -7.48 -23.34 1.17
CA ARG A 13 -6.60 -24.45 0.73
C ARG A 13 -6.69 -24.65 -0.79
N ASN A 14 -7.87 -24.50 -1.37
CA ASN A 14 -8.06 -24.65 -2.81
C ASN A 14 -7.40 -23.49 -3.58
N GLU A 15 -7.57 -22.25 -3.10
CA GLU A 15 -6.90 -21.05 -3.63
C GLU A 15 -5.37 -21.20 -3.56
N ARG A 16 -4.80 -21.64 -2.44
CA ARG A 16 -3.35 -21.90 -2.31
C ARG A 16 -2.85 -22.97 -3.27
N ARG A 17 -3.63 -24.03 -3.48
CA ARG A 17 -3.32 -25.08 -4.47
C ARG A 17 -3.36 -24.55 -5.89
N GLN A 18 -4.35 -23.71 -6.22
CA GLN A 18 -4.44 -23.06 -7.52
C GLN A 18 -3.25 -22.12 -7.73
N VAL A 19 -2.95 -21.19 -6.82
CA VAL A 19 -1.78 -20.29 -6.91
C VAL A 19 -0.48 -21.08 -7.10
N ARG A 20 -0.30 -22.17 -6.37
CA ARG A 20 0.87 -23.03 -6.51
C ARG A 20 0.93 -23.73 -7.87
N ARG A 21 -0.19 -24.26 -8.37
CA ARG A 21 -0.27 -24.85 -9.72
C ARG A 21 -0.04 -23.83 -10.82
N LEU A 22 -0.54 -22.59 -10.66
CA LEU A 22 -0.32 -21.49 -11.59
C LEU A 22 1.16 -21.12 -11.65
N ALA A 23 1.86 -21.10 -10.50
CA ALA A 23 3.29 -20.84 -10.42
C ALA A 23 4.14 -22.00 -10.98
N GLU A 24 3.69 -23.25 -10.85
CA GLU A 24 4.40 -24.46 -11.29
C GLU A 24 4.16 -24.82 -12.77
N GLY A 25 3.26 -24.12 -13.49
CA GLY A 25 3.01 -24.37 -14.92
C GLY A 25 2.40 -25.73 -15.24
N ALA A 26 1.71 -26.35 -14.27
CA ALA A 26 1.18 -27.71 -14.39
C ALA A 26 0.08 -27.84 -15.47
N ALA A 27 0.03 -29.02 -16.11
CA ALA A 27 -0.86 -29.34 -17.24
C ALA A 27 -2.36 -29.27 -16.89
N PRO A 28 -3.23 -28.89 -17.85
CA PRO A 28 -4.59 -28.39 -17.61
C PRO A 28 -5.65 -29.48 -17.39
N ASN A 29 -6.70 -29.13 -16.63
CA ASN A 29 -8.05 -29.68 -16.82
C ASN A 29 -8.82 -28.71 -17.74
N PRO A 30 -9.49 -29.17 -18.82
CA PRO A 30 -10.22 -28.29 -19.74
C PRO A 30 -11.42 -27.61 -19.05
N GLY A 31 -11.54 -26.29 -19.19
CA GLY A 31 -12.74 -25.53 -18.79
C GLY A 31 -12.86 -25.18 -17.31
N GLU A 32 -11.80 -25.37 -16.51
CA GLU A 32 -11.79 -24.94 -15.10
C GLU A 32 -11.62 -23.41 -15.02
N LEU A 33 -12.58 -22.71 -14.39
CA LEU A 33 -12.44 -21.30 -14.05
C LEU A 33 -11.36 -21.15 -12.98
N VAL A 34 -10.34 -20.33 -13.25
CA VAL A 34 -9.33 -20.00 -12.23
C VAL A 34 -10.00 -19.08 -11.20
N SER A 35 -9.68 -19.25 -9.92
CA SER A 35 -10.19 -18.29 -8.93
C SER A 35 -9.63 -16.89 -9.21
N PRO A 36 -10.45 -15.82 -9.12
CA PRO A 36 -10.00 -14.45 -9.36
C PRO A 36 -8.77 -14.06 -8.54
N ALA A 37 -8.66 -14.56 -7.30
CA ALA A 37 -7.52 -14.32 -6.44
C ALA A 37 -6.21 -14.93 -7.00
N ALA A 38 -6.30 -16.11 -7.61
CA ALA A 38 -5.15 -16.80 -8.17
C ALA A 38 -4.70 -16.16 -9.50
N GLU A 39 -5.64 -15.72 -10.34
CA GLU A 39 -5.35 -14.92 -11.55
C GLU A 39 -4.62 -13.61 -11.18
N LYS A 40 -5.17 -12.87 -10.21
CA LYS A 40 -4.59 -11.62 -9.72
C LYS A 40 -3.16 -11.82 -9.23
N THR A 41 -2.94 -12.86 -8.43
CA THR A 41 -1.61 -13.17 -7.88
C THR A 41 -0.61 -13.56 -8.98
N ALA A 42 -1.06 -14.30 -10.00
CA ALA A 42 -0.20 -14.68 -11.12
C ALA A 42 0.22 -13.46 -11.97
N ALA A 43 -0.71 -12.54 -12.21
CA ALA A 43 -0.42 -11.28 -12.90
C ALA A 43 0.48 -10.36 -12.08
N GLU A 44 0.26 -10.24 -10.77
CA GLU A 44 1.08 -9.43 -9.87
C GLU A 44 2.55 -9.87 -9.86
N LYS A 45 2.80 -11.18 -9.95
CA LYS A 45 4.15 -11.78 -9.90
C LYS A 45 4.86 -11.91 -11.25
N ALA A 46 4.34 -11.28 -12.30
CA ALA A 46 4.95 -11.33 -13.64
C ALA A 46 5.01 -12.72 -14.27
N HIS A 47 4.13 -13.66 -13.92
CA HIS A 47 4.17 -15.02 -14.48
C HIS A 47 3.60 -15.09 -15.91
N LEU A 48 4.03 -14.19 -16.79
CA LEU A 48 3.55 -14.04 -18.17
C LEU A 48 3.69 -15.34 -18.99
N GLY A 49 4.79 -16.08 -18.78
CA GLY A 49 4.98 -17.39 -19.41
C GLY A 49 3.89 -18.39 -19.02
N ALA A 50 3.55 -18.46 -17.74
CA ALA A 50 2.51 -19.34 -17.22
C ALA A 50 1.10 -18.90 -17.68
N LEU A 51 0.84 -17.58 -17.69
CA LEU A 51 -0.43 -17.04 -18.19
C LEU A 51 -0.64 -17.36 -19.68
N ARG A 52 0.42 -17.25 -20.50
CA ARG A 52 0.38 -17.62 -21.92
C ARG A 52 0.16 -19.11 -22.13
N THR A 53 0.84 -19.98 -21.37
CA THR A 53 0.64 -21.43 -21.50
C THR A 53 -0.77 -21.83 -21.08
N GLN A 54 -1.31 -21.23 -20.01
CA GLN A 54 -2.68 -21.45 -19.54
C GLN A 54 -3.72 -20.96 -20.55
N ARG A 55 -3.52 -19.77 -21.15
CA ARG A 55 -4.40 -19.27 -22.21
C ARG A 55 -4.45 -20.23 -23.40
N ARG A 56 -3.29 -20.73 -23.85
CA ARG A 56 -3.20 -21.74 -24.92
C ARG A 56 -3.85 -23.06 -24.54
N ALA A 57 -3.87 -23.39 -23.24
CA ALA A 57 -4.55 -24.55 -22.69
C ALA A 57 -6.08 -24.39 -22.56
N GLY A 58 -6.64 -23.23 -22.93
CA GLY A 58 -8.08 -22.97 -22.91
C GLY A 58 -8.61 -22.37 -21.61
N TYR A 59 -7.74 -21.93 -20.69
CA TYR A 59 -8.18 -21.16 -19.53
C TYR A 59 -8.76 -19.81 -19.96
N VAL A 60 -9.88 -19.46 -19.34
CA VAL A 60 -10.54 -18.16 -19.49
C VAL A 60 -10.18 -17.32 -18.28
N PHE A 61 -9.51 -16.21 -18.51
CA PHE A 61 -9.19 -15.21 -17.49
C PHE A 61 -10.22 -14.10 -17.49
N GLU A 62 -10.48 -13.53 -16.31
CA GLU A 62 -11.23 -12.29 -16.23
C GLU A 62 -10.27 -11.10 -16.53
N PRO A 63 -10.52 -10.33 -17.62
CA PRO A 63 -9.58 -9.31 -18.10
C PRO A 63 -9.21 -8.27 -17.04
N ARG A 64 -10.18 -7.84 -16.24
CA ARG A 64 -10.04 -6.73 -15.30
C ARG A 64 -9.28 -7.15 -14.06
N VAL A 65 -9.53 -8.35 -13.51
CA VAL A 65 -8.82 -8.95 -12.38
C VAL A 65 -7.36 -9.13 -12.72
N LEU A 66 -7.09 -9.62 -13.93
CA LEU A 66 -5.74 -9.83 -14.42
C LEU A 66 -5.00 -8.49 -14.62
N ALA A 67 -5.65 -7.49 -15.21
CA ALA A 67 -5.09 -6.15 -15.37
C ALA A 67 -4.88 -5.43 -14.02
N GLU A 68 -5.82 -5.51 -13.08
CA GLU A 68 -5.65 -4.95 -11.72
C GLU A 68 -4.49 -5.62 -10.97
N GLY A 69 -4.33 -6.95 -11.10
CA GLY A 69 -3.18 -7.67 -10.55
C GLY A 69 -1.86 -7.24 -11.17
N ALA A 70 -1.82 -7.14 -12.50
CA ALA A 70 -0.64 -6.67 -13.21
C ALA A 70 -0.27 -5.23 -12.83
N ALA A 71 -1.25 -4.34 -12.69
CA ALA A 71 -1.02 -2.95 -12.26
C ALA A 71 -0.49 -2.89 -10.82
N ALA A 72 -1.08 -3.67 -9.90
CA ALA A 72 -0.58 -3.78 -8.52
C ALA A 72 0.86 -4.31 -8.49
N GLY A 73 1.21 -5.27 -9.36
CA GLY A 73 2.56 -5.82 -9.45
C GLY A 73 3.55 -4.99 -10.26
N GLY A 74 3.11 -3.90 -10.90
CA GLY A 74 3.95 -3.09 -11.79
C GLY A 74 4.31 -3.79 -13.10
N GLN A 75 3.56 -4.82 -13.49
CA GLN A 75 3.88 -5.72 -14.60
C GLN A 75 3.35 -5.19 -15.93
N VAL A 76 4.03 -4.19 -16.47
CA VAL A 76 3.69 -3.56 -17.76
C VAL A 76 3.58 -4.59 -18.90
N ALA A 77 4.48 -5.56 -18.95
CA ALA A 77 4.44 -6.61 -19.98
C ALA A 77 3.19 -7.51 -19.89
N VAL A 78 2.63 -7.70 -18.69
CA VAL A 78 1.37 -8.43 -18.51
C VAL A 78 0.19 -7.54 -18.92
N LEU A 79 0.21 -6.24 -18.60
CA LEU A 79 -0.81 -5.29 -19.05
C LEU A 79 -0.87 -5.19 -20.58
N GLU A 80 0.29 -5.08 -21.25
CA GLU A 80 0.38 -5.10 -22.72
C GLU A 80 -0.23 -6.38 -23.30
N TRP A 81 0.14 -7.53 -22.75
CA TRP A 81 -0.39 -8.81 -23.18
C TRP A 81 -1.91 -8.90 -22.99
N VAL A 82 -2.45 -8.40 -21.87
CA VAL A 82 -3.89 -8.37 -21.60
C VAL A 82 -4.61 -7.50 -22.63
N LEU A 83 -4.10 -6.30 -22.91
CA LEU A 83 -4.71 -5.39 -23.89
C LEU A 83 -4.69 -5.97 -25.31
N ASP A 84 -3.59 -6.64 -25.69
CA ASP A 84 -3.41 -7.18 -27.04
C ASP A 84 -4.24 -8.46 -27.26
N GLU A 85 -4.19 -9.43 -26.34
CA GLU A 85 -4.90 -10.71 -26.50
C GLU A 85 -6.41 -10.56 -26.40
N LEU A 86 -6.87 -9.63 -25.57
CA LEU A 86 -8.30 -9.40 -25.34
C LEU A 86 -8.84 -8.29 -26.24
N ARG A 87 -7.99 -7.74 -27.12
CA ARG A 87 -8.30 -6.66 -28.07
C ARG A 87 -8.97 -5.46 -27.39
N LEU A 88 -8.52 -5.15 -26.18
CA LEU A 88 -9.08 -4.07 -25.36
C LEU A 88 -8.40 -2.73 -25.61
N ARG A 89 -7.39 -2.67 -26.50
CA ARG A 89 -6.61 -1.45 -26.75
C ARG A 89 -7.45 -0.27 -27.22
N ASP A 90 -8.49 -0.55 -28.01
CA ASP A 90 -9.39 0.47 -28.55
C ASP A 90 -10.67 0.63 -27.72
N GLU A 91 -10.87 -0.19 -26.69
CA GLU A 91 -12.08 -0.16 -25.87
C GLU A 91 -12.02 0.97 -24.84
N PRO A 92 -12.98 1.91 -24.86
CA PRO A 92 -13.02 3.00 -23.90
C PRO A 92 -13.21 2.45 -22.49
N GLY A 93 -12.30 2.80 -21.58
CA GLY A 93 -12.34 2.33 -20.20
C GLY A 93 -11.70 0.95 -19.97
N ALA A 94 -10.98 0.40 -20.96
CA ALA A 94 -10.14 -0.77 -20.76
C ALA A 94 -9.11 -0.58 -19.63
N LEU A 95 -8.52 0.62 -19.57
CA LEU A 95 -7.70 1.05 -18.45
C LEU A 95 -8.53 1.93 -17.51
N THR A 96 -8.64 1.50 -16.25
CA THR A 96 -9.53 2.14 -15.28
C THR A 96 -8.75 2.88 -14.18
N PRO A 97 -9.37 3.90 -13.54
CA PRO A 97 -8.82 4.55 -12.35
C PRO A 97 -8.46 3.57 -11.22
N ALA A 98 -9.16 2.43 -11.15
CA ALA A 98 -8.88 1.38 -10.17
C ALA A 98 -7.51 0.73 -10.40
N MET A 99 -7.12 0.49 -11.66
CA MET A 99 -5.78 -0.03 -11.99
C MET A 99 -4.70 0.98 -11.62
N PHE A 100 -4.93 2.26 -11.89
CA PHE A 100 -4.01 3.33 -11.49
C PHE A 100 -3.87 3.43 -9.96
N THR A 101 -4.98 3.33 -9.23
CA THR A 101 -4.98 3.29 -7.76
C THR A 101 -4.25 2.06 -7.22
N ALA A 102 -4.40 0.90 -7.87
CA ALA A 102 -3.70 -0.32 -7.49
C ALA A 102 -2.18 -0.19 -7.68
N ALA A 103 -1.73 0.39 -8.80
CA ALA A 103 -0.32 0.68 -9.03
C ALA A 103 0.24 1.71 -8.03
N ALA A 104 -0.56 2.73 -7.69
CA ALA A 104 -0.20 3.72 -6.67
C ALA A 104 -0.05 3.08 -5.28
N LYS A 105 -0.93 2.13 -4.92
CA LYS A 105 -0.89 1.42 -3.63
C LYS A 105 0.40 0.66 -3.39
N THR A 106 1.04 0.18 -4.45
CA THR A 106 2.31 -0.54 -4.38
C THR A 106 3.51 0.34 -4.74
N GLY A 107 3.29 1.63 -5.02
CA GLY A 107 4.35 2.58 -5.35
C GLY A 107 4.98 2.37 -6.73
N ASN A 108 4.30 1.67 -7.65
CA ASN A 108 4.81 1.33 -8.98
C ASN A 108 4.70 2.53 -9.95
N VAL A 109 5.59 3.50 -9.79
CA VAL A 109 5.64 4.76 -10.56
C VAL A 109 5.71 4.52 -12.08
N GLU A 110 6.49 3.54 -12.54
CA GLU A 110 6.61 3.20 -13.96
C GLU A 110 5.26 2.74 -14.53
N CYS A 111 4.57 1.86 -13.80
CA CYS A 111 3.25 1.38 -14.20
C CYS A 111 2.21 2.51 -14.19
N MET A 112 2.24 3.40 -13.21
CA MET A 112 1.37 4.58 -13.17
C MET A 112 1.56 5.46 -14.41
N ARG A 113 2.81 5.74 -14.81
CA ARG A 113 3.11 6.48 -16.04
C ARG A 113 2.62 5.77 -17.28
N TRP A 114 2.87 4.46 -17.36
CA TRP A 114 2.43 3.64 -18.48
C TRP A 114 0.91 3.68 -18.65
N LEU A 115 0.15 3.54 -17.55
CA LEU A 115 -1.31 3.58 -17.57
C LEU A 115 -1.84 4.90 -18.14
N VAL A 116 -1.32 6.03 -17.68
CA VAL A 116 -1.76 7.35 -18.18
C VAL A 116 -1.34 7.57 -19.64
N ALA A 117 -0.13 7.16 -20.02
CA ALA A 117 0.34 7.25 -21.41
C ALA A 117 -0.54 6.44 -22.38
N HIS A 118 -1.22 5.41 -21.90
CA HIS A 118 -2.12 4.55 -22.67
C HIS A 118 -3.61 4.91 -22.51
N GLY A 119 -3.93 6.11 -22.00
CA GLY A 119 -5.30 6.62 -21.96
C GLY A 119 -6.10 6.26 -20.71
N CYS A 120 -5.45 5.82 -19.62
CA CYS A 120 -6.12 5.68 -18.33
C CYS A 120 -6.61 7.05 -17.84
N GLY A 121 -7.93 7.20 -17.74
CA GLY A 121 -8.55 8.40 -17.16
C GLY A 121 -8.22 8.52 -15.66
N LEU A 122 -7.93 9.74 -15.22
CA LEU A 122 -7.66 10.06 -13.81
C LEU A 122 -8.90 10.57 -13.05
N GLN A 123 -10.01 10.76 -13.76
CA GLN A 123 -11.30 11.09 -13.14
C GLN A 123 -11.78 9.88 -12.32
N GLY A 124 -12.09 10.08 -11.04
CA GLY A 124 -12.40 8.98 -10.12
C GLY A 124 -11.17 8.31 -9.48
N ALA A 125 -9.96 8.86 -9.68
CA ALA A 125 -8.73 8.38 -9.06
C ALA A 125 -8.36 9.14 -7.75
N GLU A 126 -9.33 9.75 -7.06
CA GLU A 126 -9.08 10.48 -5.81
C GLU A 126 -8.45 9.57 -4.74
N GLY A 127 -8.82 8.28 -4.75
CA GLY A 127 -8.27 7.24 -3.89
C GLY A 127 -6.77 6.95 -4.15
N ALA A 128 -6.24 7.33 -5.31
CA ALA A 128 -4.83 7.13 -5.63
C ALA A 128 -3.90 7.91 -4.70
N TRP A 129 -4.34 9.06 -4.17
CA TRP A 129 -3.55 9.82 -3.19
C TRP A 129 -3.36 9.07 -1.86
N ALA A 130 -4.44 8.50 -1.33
CA ALA A 130 -4.35 7.69 -0.11
C ALA A 130 -3.52 6.43 -0.37
N ALA A 131 -3.75 5.76 -1.50
CA ALA A 131 -3.00 4.58 -1.91
C ALA A 131 -1.49 4.84 -2.07
N ALA A 132 -1.09 5.93 -2.74
CA ALA A 132 0.31 6.31 -2.88
C ALA A 132 0.95 6.59 -1.52
N VAL A 133 0.23 7.21 -0.59
CA VAL A 133 0.69 7.42 0.78
C VAL A 133 0.82 6.09 1.53
N GLU A 134 -0.14 5.17 1.39
CA GLU A 134 -0.07 3.82 1.98
C GLU A 134 1.20 3.06 1.54
N SER A 135 1.63 3.26 0.29
CA SER A 135 2.86 2.67 -0.22
C SER A 135 4.14 3.22 0.42
N GLY A 136 4.08 4.42 1.02
CA GLY A 136 5.25 5.16 1.50
C GLY A 136 6.14 5.73 0.39
N CYS A 137 5.77 5.60 -0.88
CA CYS A 137 6.57 6.03 -2.02
C CYS A 137 6.34 7.51 -2.33
N GLU A 138 7.28 8.38 -1.93
CA GLU A 138 7.25 9.82 -2.24
C GLU A 138 7.15 10.09 -3.75
N ALA A 139 7.88 9.32 -4.57
CA ALA A 139 7.86 9.47 -6.03
C ALA A 139 6.47 9.18 -6.63
N ALA A 140 5.69 8.26 -6.04
CA ALA A 140 4.31 8.03 -6.45
C ALA A 140 3.42 9.22 -6.09
N VAL A 141 3.59 9.80 -4.90
CA VAL A 141 2.86 10.99 -4.45
C VAL A 141 3.19 12.21 -5.31
N GLU A 142 4.46 12.41 -5.67
CA GLU A 142 4.90 13.49 -6.56
C GLU A 142 4.34 13.29 -7.98
N LEU A 143 4.37 12.06 -8.51
CA LEU A 143 3.78 11.75 -9.80
C LEU A 143 2.28 12.08 -9.87
N LEU A 144 1.52 11.83 -8.80
CA LEU A 144 0.10 12.22 -8.75
C LEU A 144 -0.10 13.73 -8.93
N ALA A 145 0.79 14.53 -8.33
CA ALA A 145 0.76 15.98 -8.46
C ALA A 145 1.14 16.42 -9.88
N GLU A 146 2.18 15.82 -10.47
CA GLU A 146 2.63 16.08 -11.85
C GLU A 146 1.51 15.78 -12.86
N LEU A 147 0.80 14.67 -12.68
CA LEU A 147 -0.29 14.24 -13.55
C LEU A 147 -1.59 15.04 -13.35
N GLY A 148 -1.62 15.94 -12.36
CA GLY A 148 -2.82 16.73 -12.04
C GLY A 148 -3.98 15.89 -11.53
N CYS A 149 -3.69 14.78 -10.81
CA CYS A 149 -4.73 13.91 -10.26
C CYS A 149 -5.69 14.71 -9.36
N PRO A 150 -7.02 14.50 -9.46
CA PRO A 150 -8.00 15.15 -8.61
C PRO A 150 -7.64 14.97 -7.13
N ARG A 151 -7.57 16.09 -6.39
CA ARG A 151 -7.16 16.09 -4.99
C ARG A 151 -8.38 15.78 -4.12
N PRO A 152 -8.30 14.81 -3.19
CA PRO A 152 -9.42 14.47 -2.33
C PRO A 152 -9.63 15.59 -1.30
N ALA A 153 -10.87 16.06 -1.15
CA ALA A 153 -11.21 17.14 -0.22
C ALA A 153 -11.30 16.69 1.26
N GLY A 154 -11.44 15.38 1.52
CA GLY A 154 -11.65 14.82 2.86
C GLY A 154 -10.38 14.76 3.71
N GLY A 155 -9.19 14.76 3.11
CA GLY A 155 -7.93 14.60 3.83
C GLY A 155 -7.55 13.15 4.11
N GLU A 156 -8.14 12.20 3.39
CA GLU A 156 -7.82 10.77 3.41
C GLU A 156 -6.31 10.48 3.27
N PRO A 157 -5.53 11.19 2.42
CA PRO A 157 -4.09 10.97 2.35
C PRO A 157 -3.35 11.32 3.65
N TYR A 158 -3.85 12.30 4.41
CA TYR A 158 -3.28 12.62 5.72
C TYR A 158 -3.59 11.52 6.74
N LEU A 159 -4.80 10.94 6.72
CA LEU A 159 -5.12 9.79 7.58
C LEU A 159 -4.24 8.58 7.28
N ALA A 160 -4.07 8.25 6.00
CA ALA A 160 -3.22 7.15 5.56
C ALA A 160 -1.79 7.35 6.08
N ALA A 161 -1.24 8.57 5.98
CA ALA A 161 0.09 8.87 6.50
C ALA A 161 0.19 8.64 8.02
N VAL A 162 -0.86 9.00 8.78
CA VAL A 162 -0.93 8.76 10.23
C VAL A 162 -1.02 7.27 10.57
N GLN A 163 -1.85 6.53 9.84
CA GLN A 163 -2.05 5.10 10.05
C GLN A 163 -0.77 4.30 9.79
N GLU A 164 -0.09 4.58 8.67
CA GLU A 164 1.11 3.85 8.22
C GLU A 164 2.42 4.32 8.87
N ARG A 165 2.33 5.33 9.71
CA ARG A 165 3.46 5.87 10.44
C ARG A 165 4.45 6.74 9.66
N TYR A 166 4.01 7.32 8.54
CA TYR A 166 4.84 8.12 7.65
C TYR A 166 4.80 9.61 7.96
N TRP A 167 5.65 10.07 8.88
CA TRP A 167 5.60 11.46 9.36
C TRP A 167 6.18 12.48 8.39
N HIS A 168 6.90 12.01 7.38
CA HIS A 168 7.52 12.82 6.33
C HIS A 168 6.54 13.17 5.19
N LEU A 169 5.45 12.40 5.03
CA LEU A 169 4.48 12.61 3.95
C LEU A 169 3.50 13.77 4.17
N PRO A 170 2.99 14.08 5.39
CA PRO A 170 2.10 15.22 5.57
C PRO A 170 2.71 16.58 5.15
N PRO A 171 3.99 16.89 5.44
CA PRO A 171 4.66 18.06 4.87
C PRO A 171 4.71 18.04 3.33
N LEU A 172 5.00 16.88 2.72
CA LEU A 172 5.01 16.72 1.27
C LEU A 172 3.62 16.99 0.67
N LEU A 173 2.57 16.37 1.21
CA LEU A 173 1.18 16.56 0.80
C LEU A 173 0.75 18.04 0.90
N SER A 174 1.16 18.73 1.97
CA SER A 174 0.90 20.15 2.15
C SER A 174 1.63 21.00 1.11
N ARG A 175 2.90 20.70 0.80
CA ARG A 175 3.67 21.37 -0.26
C ARG A 175 3.05 21.17 -1.65
N LEU A 176 2.45 20.01 -1.90
CA LEU A 176 1.76 19.68 -3.16
C LEU A 176 0.32 20.24 -3.23
N GLY A 177 -0.11 20.98 -2.20
CA GLY A 177 -1.41 21.64 -2.13
C GLY A 177 -2.58 20.66 -1.93
N VAL A 178 -2.33 19.46 -1.39
CA VAL A 178 -3.40 18.51 -1.06
C VAL A 178 -4.17 19.06 0.15
N PRO A 179 -5.50 19.28 0.03
CA PRO A 179 -6.27 19.86 1.11
C PRO A 179 -6.30 18.90 2.29
N ALA A 180 -6.01 19.45 3.47
CA ALA A 180 -6.02 18.72 4.72
C ALA A 180 -7.42 18.18 5.06
N GLY A 181 -8.49 18.88 4.65
CA GLY A 181 -9.86 18.49 4.98
C GLY A 181 -10.13 18.39 6.49
N PRO A 182 -11.27 17.81 6.89
CA PRO A 182 -11.58 17.53 8.30
C PRO A 182 -10.53 16.65 8.98
N HIS A 183 -9.93 15.72 8.22
CA HIS A 183 -9.03 14.72 8.78
C HIS A 183 -7.60 15.22 8.99
N GLY A 184 -7.10 16.13 8.17
CA GLY A 184 -5.77 16.72 8.31
C GLY A 184 -5.65 17.67 9.50
N GLN A 185 -6.77 18.18 10.03
CA GLN A 185 -6.80 18.86 11.33
C GLN A 185 -6.45 17.91 12.48
N LEU A 186 -6.86 16.63 12.41
CA LEU A 186 -6.46 15.62 13.38
C LEU A 186 -4.97 15.30 13.25
N VAL A 187 -4.44 15.25 12.03
CA VAL A 187 -3.01 14.98 11.79
C VAL A 187 -2.12 16.09 12.33
N SER A 188 -2.48 17.35 12.14
CA SER A 188 -1.71 18.47 12.69
C SER A 188 -1.69 18.43 14.23
N THR A 189 -2.80 18.06 14.88
CA THR A 189 -2.83 17.90 16.34
C THR A 189 -1.97 16.73 16.82
N VAL A 190 -1.97 15.59 16.11
CA VAL A 190 -1.12 14.43 16.41
C VAL A 190 0.36 14.77 16.19
N GLN A 191 0.72 15.43 15.09
CA GLN A 191 2.09 15.88 14.83
C GLN A 191 2.59 16.87 15.88
N ILE A 192 1.75 17.82 16.30
CA ILE A 192 2.07 18.75 17.40
C ILE A 192 2.29 17.99 18.71
N GLN A 193 1.43 17.02 19.05
CA GLN A 193 1.59 16.20 20.26
C GLN A 193 2.88 15.37 20.23
N GLN A 194 3.21 14.74 19.10
CA GLN A 194 4.44 13.97 18.95
C GLN A 194 5.68 14.86 19.00
N GLY A 195 5.68 16.02 18.33
CA GLY A 195 6.76 17.00 18.40
C GLY A 195 7.01 17.50 19.82
N ARG A 196 5.94 17.77 20.58
CA ARG A 196 6.01 18.11 22.02
C ARG A 196 6.60 16.97 22.84
N ARG A 197 6.20 15.72 22.57
CA ARG A 197 6.75 14.53 23.26
C ARG A 197 8.24 14.34 22.97
N LEU A 198 8.67 14.50 21.72
CA LEU A 198 10.08 14.40 21.33
C LEU A 198 10.91 15.52 21.97
N ALA A 199 10.39 16.75 21.98
CA ALA A 199 11.03 17.88 22.64
C ALA A 199 11.19 17.66 24.16
N ALA A 200 10.17 17.08 24.80
CA ALA A 200 10.21 16.72 26.21
C ALA A 200 11.27 15.63 26.50
N ILE A 201 11.35 14.59 25.67
CA ILE A 201 12.38 13.55 25.79
C ILE A 201 13.79 14.16 25.65
N LYS A 202 14.03 14.95 24.61
CA LYS A 202 15.31 15.66 24.42
C LYS A 202 15.64 16.63 25.57
N ALA A 203 14.63 17.22 26.20
CA ALA A 203 14.83 18.05 27.39
C ALA A 203 15.23 17.22 28.62
N LEU A 204 14.63 16.03 28.80
CA LEU A 204 15.00 15.10 29.86
C LEU A 204 16.41 14.52 29.65
N GLU A 205 16.76 14.14 28.43
CA GLU A 205 18.11 13.67 28.08
C GLU A 205 19.17 14.72 28.40
N ARG A 206 18.91 15.99 28.04
CA ARG A 206 19.80 17.11 28.39
C ARG A 206 19.93 17.29 29.91
N LYS A 207 18.82 17.22 30.66
CA LYS A 207 18.85 17.30 32.13
C LYS A 207 19.64 16.13 32.74
N LEU A 208 19.47 14.93 32.22
CA LEU A 208 20.22 13.75 32.68
C LEU A 208 21.71 13.89 32.37
N ALA A 209 22.08 14.44 31.21
CA ALA A 209 23.48 14.70 30.84
C ALA A 209 24.14 15.79 31.71
N THR A 210 23.37 16.73 32.28
CA THR A 210 23.89 17.75 33.21
C THR A 210 24.08 17.25 34.64
N HIS A 211 23.44 16.14 35.02
CA HIS A 211 23.73 15.50 36.30
C HIS A 211 25.06 14.73 36.19
N LYS A 212 26.08 15.18 36.91
CA LYS A 212 27.32 14.40 37.06
C LYS A 212 27.01 13.09 37.77
N PRO A 213 27.67 11.97 37.44
CA PRO A 213 27.42 10.66 38.07
C PRO A 213 27.64 10.66 39.60
N ALA A 214 28.34 11.67 40.14
CA ALA A 214 28.50 11.88 41.58
C ALA A 214 27.18 12.20 42.30
N ASP A 215 26.25 12.91 41.66
CA ASP A 215 24.98 13.32 42.27
C ASP A 215 24.00 12.13 42.37
N LEU A 216 24.07 11.19 41.42
CA LEU A 216 23.24 9.97 41.43
C LEU A 216 23.59 9.05 42.61
N ALA A 217 24.88 8.98 42.97
CA ALA A 217 25.41 8.18 44.09
C ALA A 217 25.10 8.81 45.47
N GLU A 218 24.89 10.12 45.54
CA GLU A 218 24.45 10.79 46.76
C GLU A 218 22.93 10.67 46.95
N VAL A 219 22.15 10.74 45.87
CA VAL A 219 20.70 10.50 45.90
C VAL A 219 20.39 9.05 46.31
N THR A 220 21.11 8.05 45.79
CA THR A 220 20.96 6.63 46.21
C THR A 220 21.39 6.40 47.66
N ARG A 221 22.42 7.10 48.16
CA ARG A 221 22.81 7.04 49.57
C ARG A 221 21.76 7.66 50.49
N ARG A 222 21.14 8.78 50.11
CA ARG A 222 20.08 9.42 50.91
C ARG A 222 18.81 8.58 50.96
N THR A 223 18.39 7.98 49.85
CA THR A 223 17.21 7.09 49.85
C THR A 223 17.45 5.79 50.61
N ALA A 224 18.65 5.21 50.52
CA ALA A 224 19.04 4.04 51.33
C ALA A 224 19.12 4.35 52.83
N HIS A 225 19.50 5.57 53.22
CA HIS A 225 19.54 6.01 54.62
C HIS A 225 18.13 6.24 55.19
N SER A 226 17.23 6.87 54.43
CA SER A 226 15.82 7.06 54.84
C SER A 226 15.05 5.75 54.99
N LEU A 227 15.35 4.73 54.19
CA LEU A 227 14.74 3.39 54.31
C LEU A 227 15.25 2.59 55.52
N ARG A 228 16.40 2.97 56.10
CA ARG A 228 17.03 2.28 57.24
C ARG A 228 16.59 2.82 58.61
N ILE A 229 16.01 4.01 58.63
CA ILE A 229 15.57 4.69 59.87
C ILE A 229 14.04 4.53 60.08
N GLY A 230 13.33 4.02 59.07
CA GLY A 230 11.89 3.78 59.10
C GLY A 230 11.47 2.31 59.31
N SER A 231 12.39 1.41 59.69
CA SER A 231 12.13 0.00 60.00
C SER A 231 12.61 -0.34 61.41
#